data_AF-A0A3G4VXW0-F1
#
_entry.id   AF-A0A3G4VXW0-F1
#
_cell.length_a   1.000
_cell.length_b   1.000
_cell.length_c   1.000
_cell.angle_alpha   90.00
_cell.angle_beta   90.00
_cell.angle_gamma   90.00
#
_symmetry.space_group_name_H-M   'P 1'
#
loop_
_entity.id
_entity.type
_entity.pdbx_description
1 polymer ?
#
loop_
_entity_poly.entity_id
_entity_poly.type
_entity_poly.pdbx_seq_one_letter_code
_entity_poly.pdbx_strand_id
1 'polypeptide(L)'
;MEPRSPARIINTTGLRPLEPFHQVATYDTPTDLGNLDHLAASGQGSGGLRAGFRAGFRAWAAWQTGAMNSHRNLLGGPDPTYLQENEEAYALFGEKSGAPAEVAAAFPTFSLAWAALADEAFEGGRVVESYAYARTGYHRGLDSLRRAGWKGHGPIPWSHQANRGFLRCLAALGRAAGTINETEESERCWQFLKDSSEEAYAELKG
;
A
#
# COMPACT_ATOMS: atom_id res chain seq x y z
N MET A 1 -62.78 -24.61 47.81
CA MET A 1 -62.59 -23.14 47.67
C MET A 1 -61.50 -22.92 46.64
N GLU A 2 -61.63 -21.88 45.82
CA GLU A 2 -60.84 -21.73 44.58
C GLU A 2 -59.40 -21.21 44.82
N PRO A 3 -58.43 -21.67 44.02
CA PRO A 3 -57.19 -20.92 43.80
C PRO A 3 -57.47 -19.76 42.83
N ARG A 4 -57.17 -18.52 43.23
CA ARG A 4 -57.32 -17.36 42.34
C ARG A 4 -56.21 -17.30 41.30
N SER A 5 -56.62 -17.37 40.03
CA SER A 5 -55.78 -17.08 38.85
C SER A 5 -55.76 -15.55 38.57
N PRO A 6 -55.01 -15.01 37.57
CA PRO A 6 -54.00 -14.01 37.89
C PRO A 6 -54.28 -12.59 37.36
N ALA A 7 -53.55 -11.62 37.89
CA ALA A 7 -53.51 -10.26 37.35
C ALA A 7 -52.72 -10.23 36.02
N ARG A 8 -53.30 -9.63 34.98
CA ARG A 8 -52.75 -9.56 33.62
C ARG A 8 -52.58 -8.09 33.21
N ILE A 9 -51.37 -7.68 32.83
CA ILE A 9 -51.07 -6.35 32.26
C ILE A 9 -50.30 -6.50 30.93
N ILE A 10 -50.58 -5.60 29.99
CA ILE A 10 -50.04 -5.45 28.62
C ILE A 10 -50.01 -3.92 28.31
N ASN A 11 -49.40 -3.35 27.28
CA ASN A 11 -48.63 -3.81 26.09
C ASN A 11 -47.78 -2.59 25.58
N THR A 12 -46.79 -2.64 24.68
CA THR A 12 -46.20 -3.69 23.82
C THR A 12 -44.75 -3.29 23.48
N THR A 13 -43.82 -4.24 23.28
CA THR A 13 -42.70 -4.06 22.32
C THR A 13 -42.27 -5.42 21.79
N GLY A 14 -42.33 -5.61 20.46
CA GLY A 14 -42.09 -6.92 19.84
C GLY A 14 -40.65 -7.12 19.40
N LEU A 15 -39.99 -8.16 19.92
CA LEU A 15 -38.80 -8.76 19.32
C LEU A 15 -39.22 -10.04 18.60
N ARG A 16 -38.89 -10.16 17.31
CA ARG A 16 -39.04 -11.43 16.57
C ARG A 16 -37.75 -12.26 16.72
N PRO A 17 -37.84 -13.60 16.82
CA PRO A 17 -36.67 -14.47 16.75
C PRO A 17 -35.91 -14.30 15.42
N LEU A 18 -34.64 -14.67 15.42
CA LEU A 18 -33.81 -14.74 14.22
C LEU A 18 -33.91 -16.14 13.61
N GLU A 19 -34.26 -16.22 12.32
CA GLU A 19 -34.23 -17.46 11.55
C GLU A 19 -32.78 -17.85 11.20
N PRO A 20 -32.46 -19.16 11.07
CA PRO A 20 -31.12 -19.63 10.77
C PRO A 20 -30.72 -19.37 9.30
N PHE A 21 -29.53 -18.82 9.09
CA PHE A 21 -28.96 -18.62 7.75
C PHE A 21 -28.54 -19.94 7.10
N HIS A 22 -29.34 -20.41 6.12
CA HIS A 22 -28.98 -21.54 5.26
C HIS A 22 -29.40 -21.29 3.80
N GLN A 23 -28.61 -20.51 3.06
CA GLN A 23 -28.64 -20.56 1.60
C GLN A 23 -27.28 -20.20 1.00
N VAL A 24 -26.72 -21.12 0.21
CA VAL A 24 -25.53 -20.88 -0.62
C VAL A 24 -25.99 -20.25 -1.92
N ALA A 25 -25.41 -19.11 -2.30
CA ALA A 25 -25.70 -18.47 -3.57
C ALA A 25 -24.94 -19.17 -4.72
N THR A 26 -25.67 -19.92 -5.55
CA THR A 26 -25.18 -20.39 -6.85
C THR A 26 -25.21 -19.23 -7.84
N TYR A 27 -24.05 -18.88 -8.40
CA TYR A 27 -23.96 -17.89 -9.47
C TYR A 27 -24.17 -18.58 -10.83
N ASP A 28 -25.30 -18.32 -11.48
CA ASP A 28 -25.51 -18.71 -12.87
C ASP A 28 -24.60 -17.89 -13.79
N THR A 29 -23.80 -18.57 -14.62
CA THR A 29 -23.02 -17.95 -15.70
C THR A 29 -23.88 -17.79 -16.96
N PRO A 30 -24.14 -16.57 -17.46
CA PRO A 30 -24.86 -16.38 -18.71
C PRO A 30 -24.01 -16.77 -19.91
N THR A 31 -24.29 -17.94 -20.49
CA THR A 31 -23.64 -18.41 -21.72
C THR A 31 -24.35 -17.84 -22.95
N ASP A 32 -23.99 -16.62 -23.36
CA ASP A 32 -24.33 -16.11 -24.68
C ASP A 32 -23.19 -15.24 -25.25
N LEU A 33 -22.56 -15.71 -26.33
CA LEU A 33 -21.58 -14.97 -27.13
C LEU A 33 -22.16 -14.65 -28.51
N GLY A 34 -23.37 -14.10 -28.52
CA GLY A 34 -24.08 -13.62 -29.70
C GLY A 34 -23.39 -12.43 -30.40
N ASN A 35 -22.52 -12.77 -31.35
CA ASN A 35 -22.27 -12.07 -32.61
C ASN A 35 -22.15 -10.52 -32.58
N LEU A 36 -20.92 -9.99 -32.43
CA LEU A 36 -20.64 -8.55 -32.47
C LEU A 36 -20.28 -8.05 -33.89
N ASP A 37 -21.25 -8.10 -34.80
CA ASP A 37 -21.17 -7.42 -36.11
C ASP A 37 -22.41 -6.52 -36.34
N HIS A 38 -22.20 -5.41 -37.07
CA HIS A 38 -23.16 -4.34 -37.37
C HIS A 38 -23.78 -3.55 -36.19
N LEU A 39 -23.14 -2.42 -35.84
CA LEU A 39 -23.86 -1.15 -35.60
C LEU A 39 -22.94 0.08 -35.69
N ALA A 40 -22.63 0.49 -36.92
CA ALA A 40 -21.76 1.65 -37.21
C ALA A 40 -22.50 2.73 -38.02
N ALA A 41 -23.35 3.53 -37.37
CA ALA A 41 -23.84 4.82 -37.89
C ALA A 41 -24.46 5.70 -36.78
N SER A 42 -24.31 7.03 -36.94
CA SER A 42 -25.08 8.13 -36.30
C SER A 42 -25.33 8.12 -34.78
N GLY A 43 -24.79 9.12 -34.08
CA GLY A 43 -25.13 9.41 -32.67
C GLY A 43 -24.22 10.48 -32.06
N GLN A 44 -24.60 11.77 -32.17
CA GLN A 44 -23.87 12.86 -31.52
C GLN A 44 -24.29 12.95 -30.04
N GLY A 45 -23.34 12.88 -29.10
CA GLY A 45 -23.66 12.99 -27.67
C GLY A 45 -22.44 13.06 -26.74
N SER A 46 -22.32 14.19 -26.02
CA SER A 46 -21.57 14.37 -24.76
C SER A 46 -20.34 13.48 -24.47
N GLY A 47 -19.17 13.89 -24.95
CA GLY A 47 -17.90 13.48 -24.33
C GLY A 47 -17.73 14.10 -22.93
N GLY A 48 -17.15 13.37 -21.97
CA GLY A 48 -16.86 13.95 -20.64
C GLY A 48 -16.26 13.04 -19.56
N LEU A 49 -16.55 11.73 -19.54
CA LEU A 49 -16.30 10.88 -18.35
C LEU A 49 -15.35 9.68 -18.52
N ARG A 50 -14.66 9.51 -19.66
CA ARG A 50 -13.74 8.37 -19.90
C ARG A 50 -12.24 8.70 -20.01
N ALA A 51 -11.85 9.97 -19.85
CA ALA A 51 -10.46 10.39 -20.05
C ALA A 51 -9.55 10.19 -18.81
N GLY A 52 -10.07 10.47 -17.59
CA GLY A 52 -9.23 10.60 -16.38
C GLY A 52 -8.43 9.35 -16.00
N PHE A 53 -9.04 8.16 -16.10
CA PHE A 53 -8.44 6.91 -15.61
C PHE A 53 -7.16 6.51 -16.38
N ARG A 54 -7.04 6.88 -17.67
CA ARG A 54 -5.89 6.51 -18.51
C ARG A 54 -4.69 7.44 -18.37
N ALA A 55 -4.88 8.64 -17.82
CA ALA A 55 -3.81 9.62 -17.64
C ALA A 55 -2.91 9.28 -16.43
N GLY A 56 -3.52 9.00 -15.26
CA GLY A 56 -2.78 8.64 -14.05
C GLY A 56 -1.89 7.41 -14.22
N PHE A 57 -2.39 6.38 -14.90
CA PHE A 57 -1.64 5.14 -15.16
C PHE A 57 -0.40 5.36 -16.05
N ARG A 58 -0.41 6.37 -16.94
CA ARG A 58 0.77 6.73 -17.74
C ARG A 58 1.81 7.52 -16.96
N ALA A 59 1.40 8.38 -16.02
CA ALA A 59 2.33 9.05 -15.12
C ALA A 59 2.99 8.05 -14.15
N TRP A 60 2.24 7.04 -13.70
CA TRP A 60 2.74 5.92 -12.89
C TRP A 60 3.85 5.14 -13.62
N ALA A 61 3.59 4.69 -14.86
CA ALA A 61 4.59 3.96 -15.65
C ALA A 61 5.79 4.82 -16.09
N ALA A 62 5.61 6.12 -16.36
CA ALA A 62 6.70 6.98 -16.84
C ALA A 62 7.80 7.26 -15.80
N TRP A 63 7.53 7.04 -14.51
CA TRP A 63 8.57 7.14 -13.48
C TRP A 63 9.46 5.87 -13.39
N GLN A 64 9.03 4.76 -14.02
CA GLN A 64 9.67 3.43 -13.92
C GLN A 64 10.94 3.29 -14.78
N THR A 65 11.32 4.33 -15.55
CA THR A 65 12.46 4.31 -16.49
C THR A 65 13.61 5.25 -16.08
N GLY A 66 13.84 5.42 -14.76
CA GLY A 66 15.00 6.12 -14.24
C GLY A 66 16.29 5.32 -14.40
N ALA A 67 17.03 5.56 -15.48
CA ALA A 67 18.34 4.91 -15.71
C ALA A 67 19.36 5.36 -14.66
N MET A 68 19.71 4.45 -13.73
CA MET A 68 20.61 4.76 -12.61
C MET A 68 22.08 4.65 -13.04
N ASN A 69 22.72 5.79 -13.31
CA ASN A 69 24.16 5.86 -13.56
C ASN A 69 24.96 5.66 -12.26
N SER A 70 25.54 4.49 -12.07
CA SER A 70 26.33 4.07 -10.90
C SER A 70 27.75 4.67 -10.85
N HIS A 71 27.87 5.98 -11.08
CA HIS A 71 29.14 6.70 -10.94
C HIS A 71 29.47 6.97 -9.46
N ARG A 72 30.32 6.12 -8.85
CA ARG A 72 31.02 6.47 -7.60
C ARG A 72 31.90 7.70 -7.83
N ASN A 73 31.42 8.88 -7.43
CA ASN A 73 32.17 10.12 -7.62
C ASN A 73 33.39 10.17 -6.68
N LEU A 74 34.59 10.23 -7.27
CA LEU A 74 35.85 10.41 -6.54
C LEU A 74 36.06 11.87 -6.04
N LEU A 75 35.16 12.78 -6.41
CA LEU A 75 35.12 14.18 -5.98
C LEU A 75 33.83 14.50 -5.22
N GLY A 76 33.54 13.72 -4.17
CA GLY A 76 32.36 13.89 -3.32
C GLY A 76 31.05 13.44 -3.99
N GLY A 77 30.42 12.37 -3.49
CA GLY A 77 29.04 12.07 -3.86
C GLY A 77 28.10 13.22 -3.45
N PRO A 78 26.91 13.35 -4.08
CA PRO A 78 25.90 14.31 -3.64
C PRO A 78 25.57 14.09 -2.16
N ASP A 79 25.28 15.18 -1.45
CA ASP A 79 25.10 15.15 0.01
C ASP A 79 24.01 14.14 0.45
N PRO A 80 24.23 13.38 1.54
CA PRO A 80 23.23 12.44 2.04
C PRO A 80 21.92 13.13 2.42
N THR A 81 20.79 12.56 2.01
CA THR A 81 19.47 13.09 2.38
C THR A 81 19.01 12.50 3.72
N TYR A 82 18.58 13.40 4.61
CA TYR A 82 18.01 13.07 5.92
C TYR A 82 16.54 13.47 5.95
N LEU A 83 15.65 12.49 6.10
CA LEU A 83 14.24 12.76 6.33
C LEU A 83 14.02 13.41 7.71
N GLN A 84 13.01 14.29 7.80
CA GLN A 84 12.57 14.84 9.07
C GLN A 84 11.86 13.77 9.90
N GLU A 85 12.07 13.78 11.21
CA GLU A 85 11.43 12.87 12.14
C GLU A 85 9.98 13.31 12.45
N ASN A 86 9.19 12.38 12.99
CA ASN A 86 7.83 12.63 13.46
C ASN A 86 7.66 11.93 14.81
N GLU A 87 7.92 12.69 15.88
CA GLU A 87 7.88 12.21 17.27
C GLU A 87 6.51 11.63 17.64
N GLU A 88 5.41 12.26 17.20
CA GLU A 88 4.04 11.78 17.46
C GLU A 88 3.78 10.41 16.82
N ALA A 89 4.25 10.21 15.59
CA ALA A 89 4.13 8.93 14.89
C ALA A 89 5.03 7.84 15.51
N TYR A 90 6.24 8.18 15.93
CA TYR A 90 7.12 7.25 16.66
C TYR A 90 6.53 6.86 18.03
N ALA A 91 5.97 7.82 18.78
CA ALA A 91 5.31 7.56 20.06
C ALA A 91 4.03 6.72 19.90
N LEU A 92 3.25 6.92 18.83
CA LEU A 92 2.08 6.06 18.56
C LEU A 92 2.50 4.64 18.13
N PHE A 93 3.48 4.51 17.25
CA PHE A 93 3.94 3.23 16.71
C PHE A 93 4.72 2.39 17.73
N GLY A 94 5.62 3.01 18.49
CA GLY A 94 6.47 2.36 19.49
C GLY A 94 5.83 2.32 20.88
N GLU A 95 5.89 3.45 21.59
CA GLU A 95 5.53 3.55 23.01
C GLU A 95 4.10 3.10 23.32
N LYS A 96 3.15 3.45 22.45
CA LYS A 96 1.74 3.07 22.57
C LYS A 96 1.38 1.77 21.84
N SER A 97 2.33 1.21 21.08
CA SER A 97 2.18 -0.01 20.27
C SER A 97 0.91 -0.02 19.41
N GLY A 98 0.54 1.15 18.85
CA GLY A 98 -0.63 1.32 17.99
C GLY A 98 -0.49 0.53 16.69
N ALA A 99 -1.59 -0.07 16.21
CA ALA A 99 -1.52 -0.99 15.09
C ALA A 99 -1.02 -0.27 13.81
N PRO A 100 -0.17 -0.89 12.96
CA PRO A 100 0.40 -0.21 11.80
C PRO A 100 -0.65 0.40 10.85
N ALA A 101 -1.85 -0.20 10.76
CA ALA A 101 -2.99 0.37 10.03
C ALA A 101 -3.50 1.70 10.62
N GLU A 102 -3.59 1.80 11.95
CA GLU A 102 -4.02 3.02 12.66
C GLU A 102 -2.96 4.12 12.52
N VAL A 103 -1.69 3.76 12.68
CA VAL A 103 -0.56 4.70 12.52
C VAL A 103 -0.48 5.19 11.07
N ALA A 104 -0.66 4.33 10.07
CA ALA A 104 -0.68 4.72 8.66
C ALA A 104 -1.90 5.58 8.29
N ALA A 105 -3.03 5.42 8.98
CA ALA A 105 -4.22 6.26 8.80
C ALA A 105 -4.05 7.65 9.45
N ALA A 106 -3.47 7.72 10.66
CA ALA A 106 -3.20 8.97 11.37
C ALA A 106 -2.03 9.77 10.75
N PHE A 107 -0.97 9.09 10.35
CA PHE A 107 0.27 9.66 9.83
C PHE A 107 0.61 9.09 8.44
N PRO A 108 -0.17 9.39 7.38
CA PRO A 108 -0.03 8.74 6.07
C PRO A 108 1.28 9.02 5.31
N THR A 109 2.12 9.93 5.81
CA THR A 109 3.50 10.19 5.31
C THR A 109 4.59 9.39 6.05
N PHE A 110 4.25 8.70 7.14
CA PHE A 110 5.18 7.93 7.96
C PHE A 110 5.43 6.53 7.36
N SER A 111 6.44 6.43 6.48
CA SER A 111 6.77 5.19 5.76
C SER A 111 7.04 3.96 6.65
N LEU A 112 7.41 4.12 7.93
CA LEU A 112 7.67 2.98 8.80
C LEU A 112 6.39 2.17 9.13
N ALA A 113 5.23 2.81 9.27
CA ALA A 113 3.97 2.09 9.46
C ALA A 113 3.55 1.32 8.19
N TRP A 114 3.78 1.91 7.01
CA TRP A 114 3.58 1.23 5.73
C TRP A 114 4.53 0.07 5.49
N ALA A 115 5.77 0.14 6.00
CA ALA A 115 6.71 -0.97 5.99
C ALA A 115 6.23 -2.12 6.89
N ALA A 116 5.81 -1.82 8.12
CA ALA A 116 5.27 -2.83 9.04
C ALA A 116 4.03 -3.53 8.48
N LEU A 117 3.08 -2.78 7.90
CA LEU A 117 1.95 -3.36 7.15
C LEU A 117 2.41 -4.30 6.01
N ALA A 118 3.49 -3.93 5.31
CA ALA A 118 4.04 -4.75 4.24
C ALA A 118 4.73 -6.03 4.76
N ASP A 119 5.35 -5.97 5.93
CA ASP A 119 5.97 -7.14 6.58
C ASP A 119 4.89 -8.08 7.16
N GLU A 120 3.93 -7.56 7.93
CA GLU A 120 2.75 -8.31 8.45
C GLU A 120 1.94 -9.00 7.34
N ALA A 121 1.77 -8.32 6.20
CA ALA A 121 1.10 -8.91 5.04
C ALA A 121 1.95 -9.98 4.35
N PHE A 122 3.27 -9.85 4.33
CA PHE A 122 4.17 -10.85 3.73
C PHE A 122 4.24 -12.13 4.57
N GLU A 123 4.44 -11.97 5.88
CA GLU A 123 4.47 -13.08 6.85
C GLU A 123 3.14 -13.83 6.90
N GLY A 124 2.02 -13.11 6.79
CA GLY A 124 0.69 -13.69 6.64
C GLY A 124 0.37 -14.27 5.25
N GLY A 125 1.35 -14.38 4.34
CA GLY A 125 1.19 -14.95 3.00
C GLY A 125 0.42 -14.08 1.98
N ARG A 126 0.03 -12.86 2.35
CA ARG A 126 -0.77 -11.93 1.54
C ARG A 126 0.14 -11.04 0.69
N VAL A 127 0.94 -11.67 -0.16
CA VAL A 127 2.04 -11.04 -0.93
C VAL A 127 1.58 -9.82 -1.76
N VAL A 128 0.37 -9.86 -2.32
CA VAL A 128 -0.20 -8.74 -3.10
C VAL A 128 -0.54 -7.54 -2.21
N GLU A 129 -1.01 -7.76 -0.99
CA GLU A 129 -1.20 -6.69 0.00
C GLU A 129 0.15 -6.13 0.46
N SER A 130 1.14 -7.01 0.70
CA SER A 130 2.51 -6.62 1.04
C SER A 130 3.10 -5.67 -0.01
N TYR A 131 3.01 -6.05 -1.28
CA TYR A 131 3.41 -5.21 -2.41
C TYR A 131 2.68 -3.86 -2.42
N ALA A 132 1.36 -3.84 -2.18
CA ALA A 132 0.56 -2.61 -2.18
C ALA A 132 0.90 -1.66 -1.01
N TYR A 133 1.13 -2.19 0.19
CA TYR A 133 1.58 -1.41 1.36
C TYR A 133 2.99 -0.87 1.16
N ALA A 134 3.93 -1.73 0.72
CA ALA A 134 5.31 -1.35 0.43
C ALA A 134 5.38 -0.26 -0.65
N ARG A 135 4.66 -0.43 -1.77
CA ARG A 135 4.55 0.54 -2.86
C ARG A 135 3.96 1.88 -2.37
N THR A 136 2.95 1.85 -1.50
CA THR A 136 2.38 3.06 -0.88
C THR A 136 3.42 3.78 -0.01
N GLY A 137 4.02 3.10 0.95
CA GLY A 137 5.02 3.68 1.86
C GLY A 137 6.28 4.19 1.16
N TYR A 138 6.70 3.49 0.11
CA TYR A 138 7.76 3.88 -0.81
C TYR A 138 7.45 5.20 -1.51
N HIS A 139 6.30 5.34 -2.17
CA HIS A 139 5.94 6.58 -2.85
C HIS A 139 5.78 7.76 -1.87
N ARG A 140 5.21 7.53 -0.67
CA ARG A 140 5.15 8.54 0.40
C ARG A 140 6.54 8.98 0.86
N GLY A 141 7.48 8.05 0.97
CA GLY A 141 8.88 8.32 1.29
C GLY A 141 9.60 9.11 0.19
N LEU A 142 9.40 8.77 -1.09
CA LEU A 142 9.93 9.55 -2.22
C LEU A 142 9.47 11.01 -2.20
N ASP A 143 8.21 11.28 -1.85
CA ASP A 143 7.72 12.66 -1.72
C ASP A 143 8.35 13.41 -0.55
N SER A 144 8.62 12.72 0.57
CA SER A 144 9.36 13.30 1.69
C SER A 144 10.84 13.54 1.36
N LEU A 145 11.48 12.64 0.60
CA LEU A 145 12.85 12.82 0.12
C LEU A 145 12.96 14.02 -0.83
N ARG A 146 12.02 14.17 -1.77
CA ARG A 146 11.94 15.33 -2.68
C ARG A 146 11.80 16.64 -1.91
N ARG A 147 10.97 16.68 -0.86
CA ARG A 147 10.84 17.83 0.07
C ARG A 147 12.14 18.10 0.84
N ALA A 148 12.83 17.05 1.27
CA ALA A 148 14.14 17.11 1.93
C ALA A 148 15.31 17.41 0.96
N GLY A 149 15.03 17.70 -0.32
CA GLY A 149 16.02 18.15 -1.30
C GLY A 149 16.45 17.11 -2.33
N TRP A 150 16.20 15.81 -2.13
CA TRP A 150 16.68 14.71 -2.97
C TRP A 150 16.25 14.84 -4.45
N LYS A 151 17.18 14.58 -5.38
CA LYS A 151 17.02 14.81 -6.83
C LYS A 151 17.02 13.52 -7.65
N GLY A 152 16.43 12.45 -7.13
CA GLY A 152 16.36 11.15 -7.83
C GLY A 152 17.62 10.27 -7.69
N HIS A 153 18.64 10.73 -6.98
CA HIS A 153 19.92 10.05 -6.78
C HIS A 153 20.62 10.60 -5.53
N GLY A 154 21.58 9.84 -5.00
CA GLY A 154 22.38 10.21 -3.83
C GLY A 154 22.00 9.46 -2.54
N PRO A 155 22.88 9.46 -1.52
CA PRO A 155 22.75 8.56 -0.36
C PRO A 155 21.54 8.88 0.51
N ILE A 156 20.98 7.84 1.11
CA ILE A 156 19.88 7.92 2.08
C ILE A 156 20.30 7.01 3.26
N PRO A 157 21.06 7.54 4.26
CA PRO A 157 21.71 6.71 5.26
C PRO A 157 20.73 5.88 6.11
N TRP A 158 21.01 4.59 6.31
CA TRP A 158 20.25 3.70 7.19
C TRP A 158 20.40 4.05 8.66
N SER A 159 21.61 4.45 9.07
CA SER A 159 21.90 4.95 10.41
C SER A 159 20.89 5.99 10.90
N HIS A 160 20.39 6.88 10.04
CA HIS A 160 19.36 7.88 10.37
C HIS A 160 17.95 7.26 10.54
N GLN A 161 17.32 7.48 11.69
CA GLN A 161 16.08 6.80 12.08
C GLN A 161 14.90 7.08 11.12
N ALA A 162 14.72 8.32 10.68
CA ALA A 162 13.63 8.69 9.76
C ALA A 162 13.74 8.00 8.38
N ASN A 163 14.96 7.74 7.91
CA ASN A 163 15.20 7.12 6.61
C ASN A 163 14.80 5.64 6.59
N ARG A 164 14.89 4.94 7.72
CA ARG A 164 14.64 3.48 7.82
C ARG A 164 13.24 3.07 7.35
N GLY A 165 12.23 3.92 7.54
CA GLY A 165 10.87 3.65 7.07
C GLY A 165 10.76 3.57 5.54
N PHE A 166 11.43 4.47 4.83
CA PHE A 166 11.49 4.44 3.36
C PHE A 166 12.31 3.25 2.86
N LEU A 167 13.48 3.00 3.46
CA LEU A 167 14.39 1.93 3.07
C LEU A 167 13.76 0.53 3.29
N ARG A 168 13.01 0.34 4.38
CA ARG A 168 12.21 -0.88 4.61
C ARG A 168 11.08 -1.03 3.58
N CYS A 169 10.37 0.03 3.21
CA CYS A 169 9.38 -0.05 2.13
C CYS A 169 10.00 -0.48 0.79
N LEU A 170 11.19 0.01 0.47
CA LEU A 170 11.92 -0.36 -0.75
C LEU A 170 12.37 -1.82 -0.74
N ALA A 171 12.88 -2.31 0.39
CA ALA A 171 13.23 -3.72 0.57
C ALA A 171 11.98 -4.65 0.51
N ALA A 172 10.91 -4.30 1.21
CA ALA A 172 9.66 -5.06 1.21
C ALA A 172 9.01 -5.11 -0.19
N LEU A 173 9.10 -4.01 -0.96
CA LEU A 173 8.65 -3.98 -2.35
C LEU A 173 9.47 -4.92 -3.24
N GLY A 174 10.81 -4.89 -3.12
CA GLY A 174 11.69 -5.81 -3.86
C GLY A 174 11.47 -7.29 -3.49
N ARG A 175 11.25 -7.57 -2.20
CA ARG A 175 10.89 -8.90 -1.68
C ARG A 175 9.57 -9.39 -2.27
N ALA A 176 8.50 -8.60 -2.15
CA ALA A 176 7.17 -8.97 -2.65
C ALA A 176 7.12 -9.10 -4.18
N ALA A 177 7.79 -8.20 -4.92
CA ALA A 177 7.94 -8.26 -6.37
C ALA A 177 8.62 -9.58 -6.81
N GLY A 178 9.69 -9.98 -6.12
CA GLY A 178 10.36 -11.25 -6.37
C GLY A 178 9.44 -12.46 -6.17
N THR A 179 8.66 -12.48 -5.08
CA THR A 179 7.72 -13.57 -4.79
C THR A 179 6.58 -13.71 -5.79
N ILE A 180 6.15 -12.63 -6.46
CA ILE A 180 5.17 -12.68 -7.56
C ILE A 180 5.80 -12.87 -8.96
N ASN A 181 7.12 -13.08 -9.04
CA ASN A 181 7.90 -13.21 -10.27
C ASN A 181 7.99 -11.92 -11.13
N GLU A 182 7.79 -10.74 -10.53
CA GLU A 182 8.09 -9.45 -11.17
C GLU A 182 9.60 -9.15 -11.06
N THR A 183 10.42 -10.00 -11.66
CA THR A 183 11.89 -10.07 -11.45
C THR A 183 12.58 -8.74 -11.69
N GLU A 184 12.27 -8.02 -12.78
CA GLU A 184 12.89 -6.72 -13.06
C GLU A 184 12.60 -5.68 -11.97
N GLU A 185 11.40 -5.70 -11.37
CA GLU A 185 11.01 -4.74 -10.33
C GLU A 185 11.71 -5.08 -9.02
N SER A 186 11.86 -6.37 -8.72
CA SER A 186 12.72 -6.85 -7.62
C SER A 186 14.16 -6.37 -7.80
N GLU A 187 14.76 -6.60 -8.97
CA GLU A 187 16.13 -6.17 -9.28
C GLU A 187 16.29 -4.64 -9.19
N ARG A 188 15.36 -3.86 -9.77
CA ARG A 188 15.33 -2.39 -9.65
C ARG A 188 15.28 -1.95 -8.18
N CYS A 189 14.38 -2.54 -7.37
CA CYS A 189 14.25 -2.18 -5.95
C CYS A 189 15.51 -2.51 -5.15
N TRP A 190 16.09 -3.69 -5.35
CA TRP A 190 17.31 -4.11 -4.66
C TRP A 190 18.54 -3.30 -5.05
N GLN A 191 18.70 -2.97 -6.33
CA GLN A 191 19.79 -2.12 -6.79
C GLN A 191 19.62 -0.69 -6.24
N PHE A 192 18.41 -0.12 -6.27
CA PHE A 192 18.15 1.21 -5.69
C PHE A 192 18.36 1.23 -4.17
N LEU A 193 18.01 0.15 -3.45
CA LEU A 193 18.32 0.04 -2.01
C LEU A 193 19.84 0.09 -1.78
N LYS A 194 20.61 -0.65 -2.57
CA LYS A 194 22.08 -0.70 -2.47
C LYS A 194 22.73 0.65 -2.77
N ASP A 195 22.30 1.32 -3.85
CA ASP A 195 22.83 2.63 -4.25
C ASP A 195 22.39 3.76 -3.28
N SER A 196 21.31 3.56 -2.54
CA SER A 196 20.87 4.46 -1.46
C SER A 196 21.65 4.24 -0.17
N SER A 197 21.86 2.98 0.23
CA SER A 197 22.59 2.59 1.43
C SER A 197 23.01 1.11 1.37
N GLU A 198 24.33 0.88 1.28
CA GLU A 198 24.91 -0.48 1.39
C GLU A 198 24.59 -1.12 2.76
N GLU A 199 24.47 -0.31 3.82
CA GLU A 199 24.07 -0.72 5.17
C GLU A 199 22.63 -1.27 5.20
N ALA A 200 21.65 -0.54 4.62
CA ALA A 200 20.28 -1.03 4.50
C ALA A 200 20.16 -2.27 3.60
N TYR A 201 20.98 -2.35 2.55
CA TYR A 201 21.00 -3.53 1.66
C TYR A 201 21.51 -4.78 2.37
N ALA A 202 22.54 -4.65 3.22
CA ALA A 202 23.04 -5.76 4.03
C ALA A 202 22.04 -6.19 5.11
N GLU A 203 21.44 -5.23 5.82
CA GLU A 203 20.48 -5.46 6.90
C GLU A 203 19.14 -6.07 6.42
N LEU A 204 18.65 -5.68 5.24
CA LEU A 204 17.29 -6.01 4.78
C LEU A 204 17.21 -7.06 3.67
N LYS A 205 18.34 -7.61 3.24
CA LYS A 205 18.44 -8.67 2.21
C LYS A 205 19.30 -9.87 2.64
N GLY A 206 19.85 -9.84 3.86
CA GLY A 206 20.58 -10.95 4.49
C GLY A 206 19.69 -12.11 4.90
#